data_AF-A0A8H4LN47-F1
#
_entry.id   AF-A0A8H4LN47-F1
#
_cell.length_a   1.000
_cell.length_b   1.000
_cell.length_c   1.000
_cell.angle_alpha   90.00
_cell.angle_beta   90.00
_cell.angle_gamma   90.00
#
_symmetry.space_group_name_H-M   'P 1'
#
loop_
_entity.id
_entity.type
_entity.pdbx_description
1 polymer ?
#
loop_
_entity_poly.entity_id
_entity_poly.type
_entity_poly.pdbx_seq_one_letter_code
_entity_poly.pdbx_strand_id
1 'polypeptide(L)'
;MAITAVKTSESGAPILQYSDVFSKPMKLTASMVSTLQVQVKHEDGSNPEEDWQFERYIQMLPSALWARYDRRTDPRQSGNNVGDLLNTNDGSPPPMTGVRVTAPKPTMSPDPFPAYKVADADLQELTAKRPFPVIITAEDAWAPVKPNDVVEKRYEDVHDAWANPVLEEKGQQEFVAALAQSLGWSDVSGLQSIARIPDRLKRGFMDMYVAPPLLTA
;
A
#
# COMPACT_ATOMS: atom_id res chain seq x y z
N MET A 1 10.90 13.90 -5.80
CA MET A 1 11.62 14.48 -4.66
C MET A 1 13.10 14.39 -4.96
N ALA A 2 13.79 15.53 -5.02
CA ALA A 2 15.16 15.62 -5.51
C ALA A 2 16.12 15.01 -4.50
N ILE A 3 16.62 13.82 -4.83
CA ILE A 3 17.74 13.17 -4.16
C ILE A 3 19.02 13.79 -4.77
N THR A 4 19.82 14.43 -3.94
CA THR A 4 21.24 14.69 -4.24
C THR A 4 22.03 14.17 -3.05
N ALA A 5 22.40 12.89 -3.10
CA ALA A 5 23.37 12.34 -2.17
C ALA A 5 24.67 13.13 -2.31
N VAL A 6 25.21 13.61 -1.19
CA VAL A 6 26.46 14.37 -1.17
C VAL A 6 27.49 13.53 -0.43
N LYS A 7 28.58 13.19 -1.14
CA LYS A 7 29.69 12.36 -0.65
C LYS A 7 30.64 13.16 0.22
N THR A 8 31.26 12.47 1.16
CA THR A 8 32.36 12.93 2.00
C THR A 8 33.61 13.23 1.16
N SER A 9 34.33 14.28 1.55
CA SER A 9 35.56 14.72 0.92
C SER A 9 36.70 14.37 1.87
N GLU A 10 37.36 13.23 1.66
CA GLU A 10 38.66 12.92 2.29
C GLU A 10 39.75 13.95 1.92
N SER A 11 39.48 14.81 0.92
CA SER A 11 40.42 15.76 0.33
C SER A 11 40.46 17.15 1.00
N GLY A 12 39.62 17.42 2.01
CA GLY A 12 39.49 18.76 2.60
C GLY A 12 38.81 19.79 1.67
N ALA A 13 38.40 19.39 0.46
CA ALA A 13 37.61 20.23 -0.43
C ALA A 13 36.18 20.40 0.13
N PRO A 14 35.58 21.61 -0.01
CA PRO A 14 34.25 21.89 0.52
C PRO A 14 33.19 21.02 -0.16
N ILE A 15 32.46 20.27 0.66
CA ILE A 15 31.45 19.29 0.26
C ILE A 15 30.19 19.97 -0.32
N LEU A 16 29.87 21.17 0.19
CA LEU A 16 28.76 21.99 -0.26
C LEU A 16 29.29 23.39 -0.61
N GLN A 17 29.20 23.77 -1.88
CA GLN A 17 29.39 25.14 -2.33
C GLN A 17 28.04 25.70 -2.77
N TYR A 18 27.79 26.96 -2.42
CA TYR A 18 26.57 27.66 -2.80
C TYR A 18 26.86 29.11 -3.17
N SER A 19 25.90 29.78 -3.79
CA SER A 19 26.03 31.13 -4.35
C SER A 19 26.62 32.13 -3.36
N ASP A 20 27.21 33.19 -3.91
CA ASP A 20 27.74 34.32 -3.16
C ASP A 20 26.74 34.85 -2.11
N VAL A 21 27.20 34.96 -0.86
CA VAL A 21 26.45 35.57 0.24
C VAL A 21 27.00 36.97 0.49
N PHE A 22 26.13 37.95 0.67
CA PHE A 22 26.53 39.34 0.97
C PHE A 22 25.91 39.82 2.28
N SER A 23 26.41 40.96 2.78
CA SER A 23 25.84 41.65 3.94
C SER A 23 25.83 43.16 3.68
N LYS A 24 24.63 43.71 3.47
CA LYS A 24 24.42 45.16 3.30
C LYS A 24 24.77 45.97 4.55
N PRO A 25 24.41 45.54 5.78
CA PRO A 25 24.81 46.26 7.00
C PRO A 25 26.32 46.43 7.14
N MET A 26 27.09 45.47 6.63
CA MET A 26 28.56 45.51 6.63
C MET A 26 29.14 46.22 5.40
N LYS A 27 28.30 46.76 4.51
CA LYS A 27 28.68 47.43 3.25
C LYS A 27 29.54 46.57 2.32
N LEU A 28 29.33 45.26 2.35
CA LEU A 28 30.16 44.33 1.59
C LEU A 28 29.81 44.36 0.10
N THR A 29 30.84 44.64 -0.69
CA THR A 29 30.80 44.59 -2.16
C THR A 29 31.34 43.27 -2.72
N ALA A 30 32.12 42.55 -1.91
CA ALA A 30 32.63 41.19 -2.15
C ALA A 30 31.82 40.17 -1.33
N SER A 31 31.78 38.92 -1.80
CA SER A 31 31.04 37.85 -1.13
C SER A 31 31.72 37.41 0.16
N MET A 32 30.90 37.04 1.14
CA MET A 32 31.32 36.42 2.39
C MET A 32 31.45 34.92 2.21
N VAL A 33 32.44 34.34 2.89
CA VAL A 33 32.65 32.90 2.94
C VAL A 33 32.48 32.45 4.38
N SER A 34 31.66 31.41 4.58
CA SER A 34 31.53 30.70 5.85
C SER A 34 31.83 29.23 5.61
N THR A 35 32.74 28.66 6.40
CA THR A 35 33.13 27.26 6.30
C THR A 35 32.64 26.53 7.54
N LEU A 36 31.72 25.58 7.36
CA LEU A 36 31.28 24.68 8.42
C LEU A 36 32.01 23.35 8.27
N GLN A 37 32.69 22.92 9.33
CA GLN A 37 33.34 21.61 9.40
C GLN A 37 32.56 20.71 10.36
N VAL A 38 32.07 19.57 9.87
CA VAL A 38 31.36 18.56 10.66
C VAL A 38 32.25 17.33 10.74
N GLN A 39 32.53 16.85 11.95
CA GLN A 39 33.28 15.63 12.19
C GLN A 39 32.42 14.63 12.96
N VAL A 40 32.19 13.46 12.36
CA VAL A 40 31.51 12.33 13.00
C VAL A 40 32.57 11.36 13.48
N LYS A 41 32.60 11.06 14.78
CA LYS A 41 33.54 10.09 15.38
C LYS A 41 32.74 8.92 15.95
N HIS A 42 33.15 7.70 15.62
CA HIS A 42 32.64 6.49 16.23
C HIS A 42 33.68 5.93 17.21
N GLU A 43 33.23 5.43 18.36
CA GLU A 43 34.11 4.88 19.40
C GLU A 43 34.87 3.63 18.92
N ASP A 44 34.29 2.87 18.00
CA ASP A 44 34.84 1.61 17.50
C ASP A 44 35.91 1.78 16.41
N GLY A 45 36.23 3.02 16.01
CA GLY A 45 37.20 3.33 14.95
C GLY A 45 36.77 2.88 13.55
N SER A 46 35.55 2.36 13.38
CA SER A 46 34.95 2.06 12.08
C SER A 46 34.64 3.36 11.35
N ASN A 47 34.96 3.41 10.05
CA ASN A 47 34.74 4.58 9.21
C ASN A 47 33.27 4.54 8.73
N PRO A 48 32.35 5.32 9.30
CA PRO A 48 30.91 5.13 9.16
C PRO A 48 30.32 6.08 8.12
N GLU A 49 31.16 6.67 7.28
CA GLU A 49 30.75 7.67 6.29
C GLU A 49 29.73 7.12 5.28
N GLU A 50 29.48 5.82 5.24
CA GLU A 50 28.65 5.19 4.20
C GLU A 50 27.18 5.62 4.20
N ASP A 51 26.60 6.11 5.31
CA ASP A 51 25.15 6.38 5.37
C ASP A 51 24.72 7.74 5.99
N TRP A 52 25.65 8.62 6.38
CA TRP A 52 25.28 9.95 6.87
C TRP A 52 24.82 10.84 5.71
N GLN A 53 23.65 11.47 5.86
CA GLN A 53 23.09 12.32 4.80
C GLN A 53 23.19 13.79 5.18
N PHE A 54 23.72 14.59 4.25
CA PHE A 54 23.87 16.03 4.37
C PHE A 54 22.98 16.73 3.34
N GLU A 55 22.09 17.59 3.82
CA GLU A 55 21.19 18.40 2.98
C GLU A 55 21.48 19.89 3.16
N ARG A 56 21.39 20.65 2.08
CA ARG A 56 21.47 22.12 2.11
C ARG A 56 20.13 22.68 2.58
N TYR A 57 20.17 23.56 3.58
CA TYR A 57 19.02 24.35 3.99
C TYR A 57 19.11 25.73 3.32
N ILE A 58 18.22 25.96 2.36
CA ILE A 58 18.18 27.18 1.54
C ILE A 58 16.90 27.94 1.90
N GLN A 59 17.04 29.21 2.25
CA GLN A 59 15.90 30.04 2.64
C GLN A 59 15.97 31.40 1.94
N MET A 60 14.82 31.94 1.53
CA MET A 60 14.71 33.32 1.08
C MET A 60 14.88 34.25 2.28
N LEU A 61 15.90 35.11 2.23
CA LEU A 61 16.17 36.11 3.26
C LEU A 61 15.88 37.52 2.73
N PRO A 62 15.62 38.50 3.61
CA PRO A 62 15.37 39.89 3.19
C PRO A 62 16.55 40.49 2.42
N SER A 63 16.28 41.01 1.22
CA SER A 63 17.29 41.60 0.34
C SER A 63 17.93 42.87 0.92
N ALA A 64 17.26 43.57 1.83
CA ALA A 64 17.81 44.69 2.58
C ALA A 64 18.99 44.30 3.49
N LEU A 65 19.13 43.02 3.84
CA LEU A 65 20.22 42.53 4.68
C LEU A 65 21.26 41.73 3.88
N TRP A 66 20.79 40.87 2.96
CA TRP A 66 21.64 39.81 2.38
C TRP A 66 22.01 39.98 0.91
N ALA A 67 21.48 41.00 0.23
CA ALA A 67 21.90 41.30 -1.14
C ALA A 67 23.23 42.10 -1.17
N ARG A 68 23.85 42.20 -2.35
CA ARG A 68 25.05 43.00 -2.53
C ARG A 68 24.82 44.45 -2.13
N TYR A 69 25.78 45.06 -1.44
CA TYR A 69 25.69 46.47 -1.08
C TYR A 69 25.83 47.36 -2.33
N ASP A 70 24.85 48.26 -2.53
CA ASP A 70 24.95 49.38 -3.45
C ASP A 70 24.79 50.69 -2.65
N ARG A 71 25.81 51.55 -2.76
CA ARG A 71 25.86 52.86 -2.12
C ARG A 71 24.69 53.77 -2.54
N ARG A 72 24.16 53.63 -3.76
CA ARG A 72 23.04 54.44 -4.26
C ARG A 72 21.73 54.16 -3.53
N THR A 73 21.61 52.96 -2.96
CA THR A 73 20.44 52.49 -2.21
C THR A 73 20.66 52.52 -0.68
N ASP A 74 21.77 53.10 -0.21
CA ASP A 74 22.04 53.22 1.23
C ASP A 74 21.06 54.24 1.84
N PRO A 75 20.21 53.84 2.80
CA PRO A 75 19.24 54.75 3.42
C PRO A 75 19.88 55.92 4.18
N ARG A 76 21.18 55.86 4.48
CA ARG A 76 21.95 57.01 5.01
C ARG A 76 22.25 58.07 3.96
N GLN A 77 22.19 57.73 2.66
CA GLN A 77 22.53 58.63 1.56
C GLN A 77 21.29 59.07 0.76
N SER A 78 20.30 58.19 0.58
CA SER A 78 19.08 58.53 -0.18
C SER A 78 17.92 57.59 0.14
N GLY A 79 16.82 58.13 0.69
CA GLY A 79 15.52 57.46 0.82
C GLY A 79 15.45 56.30 1.82
N ASN A 80 14.31 56.10 2.46
CA ASN A 80 14.05 54.88 3.23
C ASN A 80 13.40 53.85 2.30
N ASN A 81 14.16 52.85 1.85
CA ASN A 81 13.64 51.71 1.08
C ASN A 81 12.86 50.74 1.98
N VAL A 82 11.79 51.24 2.62
CA VAL A 82 10.99 50.49 3.62
C VAL A 82 10.38 49.22 3.01
N GLY A 83 10.03 49.27 1.73
CA GLY A 83 9.50 48.12 0.99
C GLY A 83 10.45 46.93 0.93
N ASP A 84 11.76 47.13 1.02
CA ASP A 84 12.76 46.05 0.89
C ASP A 84 13.17 45.43 2.24
N LEU A 85 12.81 46.06 3.37
CA LEU A 85 13.25 45.64 4.70
C LEU A 85 12.70 44.27 5.12
N LEU A 86 11.47 43.97 4.69
CA LEU A 86 10.74 42.74 5.03
C LEU A 86 10.27 41.97 3.81
N ASN A 87 10.60 42.45 2.59
CA ASN A 87 10.17 41.78 1.38
C ASN A 87 11.10 40.60 1.06
N THR A 88 10.51 39.41 1.05
CA THR A 88 11.15 38.16 0.65
C THR A 88 10.80 37.75 -0.79
N ASN A 89 9.89 38.48 -1.45
CA ASN A 89 9.32 38.09 -2.74
C ASN A 89 10.16 38.53 -3.94
N ASP A 90 11.00 39.56 -3.81
CA ASP A 90 11.84 40.06 -4.91
C ASP A 90 13.27 40.41 -4.45
N GLY A 91 14.27 39.71 -5.00
CA GLY A 91 15.56 40.36 -5.29
C GLY A 91 16.86 39.81 -4.70
N SER A 92 16.89 38.74 -3.90
CA SER A 92 18.16 38.06 -3.58
C SER A 92 18.12 36.58 -3.93
N PRO A 93 19.14 36.02 -4.61
CA PRO A 93 19.27 34.58 -4.76
C PRO A 93 19.24 33.96 -3.36
N PRO A 94 18.41 32.95 -3.10
CA PRO A 94 18.15 32.46 -1.75
C PRO A 94 19.43 31.83 -1.18
N PRO A 95 20.09 32.42 -0.15
CA PRO A 95 21.35 31.90 0.33
C PRO A 95 21.17 30.57 1.06
N MET A 96 22.23 29.77 1.11
CA MET A 96 22.31 28.62 2.00
C MET A 96 22.47 29.13 3.44
N THR A 97 21.47 28.87 4.28
CA THR A 97 21.41 29.34 5.66
C THR A 97 21.78 28.27 6.68
N GLY A 98 21.84 27.01 6.26
CA GLY A 98 22.24 25.92 7.14
C GLY A 98 22.48 24.60 6.42
N VAL A 99 22.82 23.60 7.22
CA VAL A 99 22.98 22.21 6.81
C VAL A 99 22.07 21.36 7.71
N ARG A 100 21.29 20.47 7.10
CA ARG A 100 20.58 19.42 7.84
C ARG A 100 21.41 18.14 7.75
N VAL A 101 21.80 17.63 8.91
CA VAL A 101 22.52 16.37 9.06
C VAL A 101 21.53 15.31 9.52
N THR A 102 21.41 14.22 8.76
CA THR A 102 20.53 13.10 9.09
C THR A 102 21.39 11.89 9.41
N ALA A 103 21.21 11.34 10.61
CA ALA A 103 21.88 10.13 11.05
C ALA A 103 21.44 8.92 10.20
N PRO A 104 22.32 7.92 10.03
CA PRO A 104 21.95 6.67 9.39
C PRO A 104 20.83 5.98 10.16
N LYS A 105 20.10 5.08 9.49
CA LYS A 105 19.08 4.28 10.17
C LYS A 105 19.76 3.43 11.25
N PRO A 106 19.16 3.32 12.44
CA PRO A 106 19.70 2.45 13.47
C PRO A 106 19.75 1.01 12.96
N THR A 107 20.84 0.31 13.22
CA THR A 107 20.90 -1.14 13.05
C THR A 107 19.99 -1.75 14.11
N MET A 108 18.99 -2.52 13.69
CA MET A 108 18.21 -3.32 14.64
C MET A 108 19.16 -4.32 15.27
N SER A 109 19.11 -4.47 16.59
CA SER A 109 19.84 -5.53 17.28
C SER A 109 19.47 -6.86 16.62
N PRO A 110 20.42 -7.77 16.37
CA PRO A 110 20.07 -9.13 16.00
C PRO A 110 19.19 -9.70 17.12
N ASP A 111 17.89 -9.85 16.85
CA ASP A 111 16.98 -10.49 17.80
C ASP A 111 17.46 -11.93 17.97
N PRO A 112 17.84 -12.36 19.19
CA PRO A 112 18.27 -13.73 19.43
C PRO A 112 17.14 -14.73 19.19
N PHE A 113 15.88 -14.28 19.09
CA PHE A 113 14.73 -15.14 18.88
C PHE A 113 14.34 -15.21 17.40
N PRO A 114 14.13 -16.41 16.85
CA PRO A 114 13.57 -16.56 15.52
C PRO A 114 12.15 -15.98 15.47
N ALA A 115 11.74 -15.49 14.31
CA ALA A 115 10.41 -14.92 14.11
C ALA A 115 9.31 -15.90 14.57
N TYR A 116 8.51 -15.46 15.54
CA TYR A 116 7.41 -16.23 16.09
C TYR A 116 6.28 -16.34 15.05
N LYS A 117 5.97 -17.56 14.60
CA LYS A 117 4.83 -17.79 13.71
C LYS A 117 3.55 -17.74 14.54
N VAL A 118 2.92 -16.57 14.57
CA VAL A 118 1.65 -16.34 15.29
C VAL A 118 0.56 -17.34 14.88
N ALA A 119 0.54 -17.77 13.60
CA ALA A 119 -0.40 -18.78 13.13
C ALA A 119 -0.21 -20.16 13.81
N ASP A 120 1.02 -20.47 14.23
CA ASP A 120 1.36 -21.76 14.84
C ASP A 120 1.30 -21.70 16.38
N ALA A 121 1.27 -20.48 16.95
CA ALA A 121 1.23 -20.20 18.38
C ALA A 121 0.04 -20.83 19.11
N ASP A 122 -1.11 -20.81 18.44
CA ASP A 122 -2.39 -21.27 18.98
C ASP A 122 -2.74 -22.68 18.50
N LEU A 123 -1.86 -23.33 17.73
CA LEU A 123 -2.08 -24.71 17.29
C LEU A 123 -1.98 -25.64 18.49
N GLN A 124 -3.12 -26.18 18.90
CA GLN A 124 -3.18 -27.28 19.85
C GLN A 124 -3.20 -28.60 19.09
N GLU A 125 -2.26 -29.48 19.43
CA GLU A 125 -2.27 -30.85 18.91
C GLU A 125 -3.44 -31.62 19.55
N LEU A 126 -4.47 -31.89 18.75
CA LEU A 126 -5.58 -32.73 19.18
C LEU A 126 -5.18 -34.20 19.11
N THR A 127 -4.88 -34.80 20.26
CA THR A 127 -4.56 -36.24 20.35
C THR A 127 -5.82 -37.08 20.19
N ALA A 128 -6.27 -37.30 18.95
CA ALA A 128 -7.46 -38.09 18.67
C ALA A 128 -7.14 -39.61 18.72
N LYS A 129 -7.95 -40.38 19.48
CA LYS A 129 -7.85 -41.86 19.52
C LYS A 129 -8.20 -42.53 18.18
N ARG A 130 -8.92 -41.81 17.31
CA ARG A 130 -9.31 -42.26 15.97
C ARG A 130 -8.67 -41.32 14.96
N PRO A 131 -8.10 -41.85 13.85
CA PRO A 131 -7.59 -40.99 12.80
C PRO A 131 -8.74 -40.14 12.24
N PHE A 132 -8.41 -38.95 11.74
CA PHE A 132 -9.35 -38.19 10.92
C PHE A 132 -9.80 -39.06 9.73
N PRO A 133 -11.05 -38.91 9.27
CA PRO A 133 -11.49 -39.53 8.03
C PRO A 133 -10.53 -39.17 6.91
N VAL A 134 -10.18 -40.15 6.07
CA VAL A 134 -9.38 -39.87 4.88
C VAL A 134 -10.19 -38.95 3.98
N ILE A 135 -9.62 -37.79 3.64
CA ILE A 135 -10.23 -36.89 2.66
C ILE A 135 -10.15 -37.62 1.32
N ILE A 136 -11.29 -38.14 0.87
CA ILE A 136 -11.44 -38.68 -0.47
C ILE A 136 -11.62 -37.51 -1.45
N THR A 137 -11.03 -37.63 -2.64
CA THR A 137 -11.31 -36.70 -3.73
C THR A 137 -12.78 -36.82 -4.09
N ALA A 138 -13.49 -35.69 -4.09
CA ALA A 138 -14.88 -35.65 -4.54
C ALA A 138 -14.96 -36.11 -6.00
N GLU A 139 -16.04 -36.82 -6.36
CA GLU A 139 -16.24 -37.20 -7.76
C GLU A 139 -16.43 -35.96 -8.63
N ASP A 140 -15.92 -36.01 -9.86
CA ASP A 140 -15.97 -34.89 -10.82
C ASP A 140 -17.41 -34.44 -11.14
N ALA A 141 -18.41 -35.31 -10.93
CA ALA A 141 -19.83 -34.99 -11.07
C ALA A 141 -20.32 -33.91 -10.06
N TRP A 142 -19.59 -33.71 -8.97
CA TRP A 142 -19.88 -32.65 -7.99
C TRP A 142 -19.11 -31.36 -8.29
N ALA A 143 -18.26 -31.34 -9.32
CA ALA A 143 -17.53 -30.15 -9.72
C ALA A 143 -18.49 -29.09 -10.30
N PRO A 144 -18.24 -27.80 -10.04
CA PRO A 144 -19.05 -26.74 -10.63
C PRO A 144 -18.85 -26.67 -12.15
N VAL A 145 -19.93 -26.56 -12.89
CA VAL A 145 -19.89 -26.24 -14.32
C VAL A 145 -19.46 -24.79 -14.47
N LYS A 146 -18.56 -24.53 -15.42
CA LYS A 146 -18.18 -23.16 -15.76
C LYS A 146 -19.43 -22.40 -16.25
N PRO A 147 -19.84 -21.31 -15.57
CA PRO A 147 -21.01 -20.56 -15.99
C PRO A 147 -20.75 -19.86 -17.33
N ASN A 148 -21.83 -19.60 -18.08
CA ASN A 148 -21.79 -18.82 -19.30
C ASN A 148 -21.16 -17.43 -19.06
N ASP A 149 -20.51 -16.82 -20.04
CA ASP A 149 -19.94 -15.47 -19.84
C ASP A 149 -21.04 -14.38 -19.83
N VAL A 150 -22.20 -14.65 -20.44
CA VAL A 150 -23.36 -13.74 -20.49
C VAL A 150 -24.32 -14.01 -19.35
N VAL A 151 -24.64 -12.99 -18.54
CA VAL A 151 -25.46 -13.14 -17.33
C VAL A 151 -26.87 -13.67 -17.61
N GLU A 152 -27.57 -13.13 -18.61
CA GLU A 152 -28.93 -13.58 -18.96
C GLU A 152 -28.96 -15.07 -19.33
N LYS A 153 -27.98 -15.50 -20.14
CA LYS A 153 -27.84 -16.91 -20.52
C LYS A 153 -27.55 -17.82 -19.33
N ARG A 154 -26.87 -17.34 -18.28
CA ARG A 154 -26.68 -18.14 -17.05
C ARG A 154 -28.02 -18.50 -16.41
N TYR A 155 -28.96 -17.56 -16.38
CA TYR A 155 -30.27 -17.85 -15.79
C TYR A 155 -31.08 -18.81 -16.67
N GLU A 156 -30.99 -18.67 -18.00
CA GLU A 156 -31.61 -19.59 -18.95
C GLU A 156 -31.04 -21.00 -18.80
N ASP A 157 -29.71 -21.13 -18.78
CA ASP A 157 -29.00 -22.41 -18.63
C ASP A 157 -29.41 -23.14 -17.33
N VAL A 158 -29.57 -22.41 -16.22
CA VAL A 158 -30.02 -22.99 -14.93
C VAL A 158 -31.49 -23.38 -14.97
N HIS A 159 -32.34 -22.50 -15.50
CA HIS A 159 -33.78 -22.76 -15.61
C HIS A 159 -34.04 -24.00 -16.46
N ASP A 160 -33.36 -24.11 -17.60
CA ASP A 160 -33.47 -25.24 -18.52
C ASP A 160 -32.98 -26.54 -17.87
N ALA A 161 -31.84 -26.51 -17.18
CA ALA A 161 -31.32 -27.67 -16.48
C ALA A 161 -32.26 -28.19 -15.37
N TRP A 162 -32.97 -27.29 -14.68
CA TRP A 162 -33.91 -27.66 -13.61
C TRP A 162 -35.30 -28.03 -14.12
N ALA A 163 -35.74 -27.41 -15.21
CA ALA A 163 -37.00 -27.72 -15.87
C ALA A 163 -36.94 -29.04 -16.64
N ASN A 164 -35.77 -29.36 -17.21
CA ASN A 164 -35.53 -30.53 -18.05
C ASN A 164 -34.29 -31.30 -17.54
N PRO A 165 -34.41 -32.05 -16.44
CA PRO A 165 -33.30 -32.83 -15.89
C PRO A 165 -32.84 -33.92 -16.87
N VAL A 166 -31.55 -34.23 -16.87
CA VAL A 166 -30.95 -35.29 -17.72
C VAL A 166 -31.56 -36.67 -17.48
N LEU A 167 -31.94 -36.96 -16.24
CA LEU A 167 -32.57 -38.23 -15.84
C LEU A 167 -34.11 -38.22 -15.91
N GLU A 168 -34.67 -37.19 -16.54
CA GLU A 168 -36.12 -36.99 -16.70
C GLU A 168 -36.90 -36.98 -15.35
N GLU A 169 -38.23 -36.96 -15.41
CA GLU A 169 -39.06 -36.87 -14.21
C GLU A 169 -38.92 -38.09 -13.29
N LYS A 170 -38.66 -39.27 -13.89
CA LYS A 170 -38.50 -40.52 -13.14
C LYS A 170 -37.23 -40.50 -12.28
N GLY A 171 -36.12 -39.97 -12.81
CA GLY A 171 -34.88 -39.84 -12.05
C GLY A 171 -35.00 -38.89 -10.85
N GLN A 172 -35.74 -37.78 -10.99
CA GLN A 172 -36.01 -36.87 -9.88
C GLN A 172 -36.81 -37.56 -8.75
N GLN A 173 -37.85 -38.31 -9.13
CA GLN A 173 -38.68 -39.04 -8.17
C GLN A 173 -37.89 -40.13 -7.45
N GLU A 174 -37.07 -40.89 -8.17
CA GLU A 174 -36.22 -41.94 -7.60
C GLU A 174 -35.15 -41.37 -6.66
N PHE A 175 -34.52 -40.24 -7.03
CA PHE A 175 -33.56 -39.55 -6.17
C PHE A 175 -34.20 -39.08 -4.85
N VAL A 176 -35.34 -38.39 -4.92
CA VAL A 176 -36.04 -37.92 -3.71
C VAL A 176 -36.48 -39.09 -2.83
N ALA A 177 -36.87 -40.21 -3.44
CA ALA A 177 -37.21 -41.42 -2.71
C ALA A 177 -36.01 -42.02 -1.96
N ALA A 178 -34.89 -42.20 -2.65
CA ALA A 178 -33.67 -42.73 -2.08
C ALA A 178 -33.15 -41.83 -0.95
N LEU A 179 -33.21 -40.51 -1.14
CA LEU A 179 -32.85 -39.52 -0.14
C LEU A 179 -33.77 -39.64 1.10
N ALA A 180 -35.08 -39.62 0.91
CA ALA A 180 -36.05 -39.75 2.00
C ALA A 180 -35.87 -41.05 2.80
N GLN A 181 -35.61 -42.17 2.11
CA GLN A 181 -35.32 -43.46 2.74
C GLN A 181 -34.02 -43.42 3.53
N SER A 182 -32.95 -42.84 2.96
CA SER A 182 -31.64 -42.74 3.64
C SER A 182 -31.69 -41.88 4.90
N LEU A 183 -32.56 -40.87 4.93
CA LEU A 183 -32.78 -39.98 6.06
C LEU A 183 -33.83 -40.51 7.06
N GLY A 184 -34.45 -41.66 6.77
CA GLY A 184 -35.45 -42.29 7.64
C GLY A 184 -36.79 -41.56 7.68
N TRP A 185 -37.15 -40.84 6.62
CA TRP A 185 -38.43 -40.11 6.54
C TRP A 185 -39.59 -41.05 6.23
N SER A 186 -40.72 -40.82 6.89
CA SER A 186 -41.87 -41.74 6.86
C SER A 186 -42.77 -41.59 5.62
N ASP A 187 -42.81 -40.42 4.98
CA ASP A 187 -43.67 -40.14 3.82
C ASP A 187 -42.87 -40.07 2.51
N VAL A 188 -42.33 -41.21 2.09
CA VAL A 188 -41.53 -41.30 0.85
C VAL A 188 -42.38 -41.01 -0.39
N SER A 189 -43.62 -41.52 -0.43
CA SER A 189 -44.53 -41.36 -1.58
C SER A 189 -45.03 -39.92 -1.74
N GLY A 190 -45.31 -39.22 -0.64
CA GLY A 190 -45.67 -37.80 -0.67
C GLY A 190 -44.52 -36.96 -1.22
N LEU A 191 -43.29 -37.24 -0.78
CA LEU A 191 -42.09 -36.54 -1.26
C LEU A 191 -41.77 -36.82 -2.73
N GLN A 192 -41.95 -38.06 -3.19
CA GLN A 192 -41.84 -38.40 -4.62
C GLN A 192 -42.80 -37.60 -5.48
N SER A 193 -44.03 -37.38 -5.01
CA SER A 193 -45.06 -36.65 -5.77
C SER A 193 -44.72 -35.18 -6.01
N ILE A 194 -43.88 -34.59 -5.16
CA ILE A 194 -43.45 -33.18 -5.22
C ILE A 194 -42.02 -32.99 -5.72
N ALA A 195 -41.38 -34.04 -6.23
CA ALA A 195 -39.97 -34.01 -6.65
C ALA A 195 -39.66 -33.04 -7.82
N ARG A 196 -40.71 -32.58 -8.53
CA ARG A 196 -40.57 -31.67 -9.69
C ARG A 196 -40.33 -30.24 -9.25
N ILE A 197 -39.81 -29.42 -10.16
CA ILE A 197 -39.71 -27.97 -9.95
C ILE A 197 -41.11 -27.39 -9.62
N PRO A 198 -41.27 -26.63 -8.52
CA PRO A 198 -42.57 -26.02 -8.20
C PRO A 198 -43.04 -25.05 -9.29
N ASP A 199 -44.32 -25.08 -9.66
CA ASP A 199 -44.89 -24.25 -10.73
C ASP A 199 -44.68 -22.75 -10.54
N ARG A 200 -44.60 -22.30 -9.29
CA ARG A 200 -44.32 -20.90 -8.95
C ARG A 200 -42.89 -20.54 -9.31
N LEU A 201 -41.94 -21.43 -9.00
CA LEU A 201 -40.53 -21.25 -9.33
C LEU A 201 -40.34 -21.35 -10.85
N LYS A 202 -40.98 -22.31 -11.51
CA LYS A 202 -40.90 -22.48 -12.96
C LYS A 202 -41.32 -21.22 -13.74
N ARG A 203 -42.37 -20.52 -13.26
CA ARG A 203 -42.89 -19.30 -13.91
C ARG A 203 -42.16 -18.02 -13.52
N GLY A 204 -41.63 -17.94 -12.30
CA GLY A 204 -41.02 -16.72 -11.75
C GLY A 204 -39.51 -16.82 -11.55
N PHE A 205 -38.84 -17.80 -12.16
CA PHE A 205 -37.43 -18.09 -11.90
C PHE A 205 -36.54 -16.85 -12.05
N MET A 206 -36.75 -16.10 -13.13
CA MET A 206 -35.99 -14.88 -13.45
C MET A 206 -36.19 -13.75 -12.44
N ASP A 207 -37.33 -13.73 -11.75
CA ASP A 207 -37.71 -12.66 -10.81
C ASP A 207 -37.43 -13.03 -9.34
N MET A 208 -37.17 -14.30 -9.05
CA MET A 208 -37.00 -14.81 -7.68
C MET A 208 -35.56 -14.80 -7.17
N TYR A 209 -34.58 -14.82 -8.07
CA TYR A 209 -33.16 -14.90 -7.71
C TYR A 209 -32.42 -13.61 -8.02
N VAL A 210 -31.63 -13.14 -7.04
CA VAL A 210 -30.76 -11.96 -7.19
C VAL A 210 -29.46 -12.31 -7.96
N ALA A 211 -29.09 -13.58 -7.98
CA ALA A 211 -27.94 -14.13 -8.70
C ALA A 211 -28.26 -15.53 -9.22
N PRO A 212 -27.73 -15.95 -10.39
CA PRO A 212 -28.01 -17.27 -10.95
C PRO A 212 -27.37 -18.35 -10.06
N PRO A 213 -28.12 -19.41 -9.67
CA PRO A 213 -27.55 -20.57 -9.00
C PRO A 213 -26.44 -21.23 -9.83
N LEU A 214 -25.55 -21.97 -9.17
CA LEU A 214 -24.51 -22.74 -9.85
C LEU A 214 -25.03 -24.13 -10.22
N LEU A 215 -24.58 -24.63 -11.38
CA LEU A 215 -24.81 -26.00 -11.82
C LEU A 215 -23.57 -26.86 -11.52
N THR A 216 -23.79 -28.15 -11.28
CA THR A 216 -22.75 -29.17 -11.18
C THR A 216 -22.69 -30.00 -12.46
N ALA A 217 -21.52 -30.60 -12.73
CA ALA A 217 -21.18 -31.25 -14.00
C ALA A 217 -21.91 -32.57 -14.25
#